data_AF-A0A1Q7B3M3-F1
#
_entry.id   AF-A0A1Q7B3M3-F1
#
_cell.length_a   1.000
_cell.length_b   1.000
_cell.length_c   1.000
_cell.angle_alpha   90.00
_cell.angle_beta   90.00
_cell.angle_gamma   90.00
#
_symmetry.space_group_name_H-M   'P 1'
#
loop_
_entity.id
_entity.type
_entity.pdbx_description
1 polymer ?
#
loop_
_entity_poly.entity_id
_entity_poly.type
_entity_poly.pdbx_seq_one_letter_code
_entity_poly.pdbx_strand_id
1 'polypeptide(L)'
;MATIIAEVMMVLIVILMSAIVYVWVVPAFTSQASQDNAGAAYSEKFETVRAQFATYVQSIPETVTDCAASVSNLGCSAPNPFVTCNGSITSPTASNVQVPINGVCVITASVGAVYVSTGGNLTVIGATINGGLVANYSLSVTLNNAKVYGFTGMYNVQTVNISASALNTSGNLSICPDGCGTAIYAGGRGYFSMTNSNVTGQVENEVGHDTVFNGNRISMRLEVESADFGQIINNVVGSLDLDQNGTVVVAGNTVNGNALYGTNGWCGTGNNRVSGTTTGTCIGNVEVDVANTGSIPVKFVQVYMTNFPLAGGLSWQLASGNPTQCGSGQSLTCPQLPIIIPVGDMARITMGWTAPSGAFPLPWNYIYFIFVSSHQNYVDGYLYFSRGLGMPLQSRLEQRVCPPCY
;
A
#
# COMPACT_ATOMS: atom_id res chain seq x y z
N MET A 1 -89.39 -3.39 0.73
CA MET A 1 -88.25 -3.01 1.60
C MET A 1 -87.17 -4.08 1.66
N ALA A 2 -87.48 -5.38 1.67
CA ALA A 2 -86.48 -6.45 1.74
C ALA A 2 -85.58 -6.59 0.48
N THR A 3 -86.09 -6.28 -0.72
CA THR A 3 -85.32 -6.37 -1.99
C THR A 3 -84.26 -5.27 -2.13
N ILE A 4 -84.56 -4.05 -1.70
CA ILE A 4 -83.62 -2.91 -1.74
C ILE A 4 -82.43 -3.14 -0.79
N ILE A 5 -82.66 -3.75 0.38
CA ILE A 5 -81.59 -4.05 1.33
C ILE A 5 -80.66 -5.14 0.77
N ALA A 6 -81.21 -6.14 0.08
CA ALA A 6 -80.40 -7.19 -0.56
C ALA A 6 -79.51 -6.66 -1.70
N GLU A 7 -80.04 -5.76 -2.54
CA GLU A 7 -79.27 -5.14 -3.62
C GLU A 7 -78.14 -4.25 -3.09
N VAL A 8 -78.43 -3.44 -2.06
CA VAL A 8 -77.41 -2.58 -1.43
C VAL A 8 -76.31 -3.39 -0.76
N MET A 9 -76.66 -4.52 -0.10
CA MET A 9 -75.64 -5.40 0.47
C MET A 9 -74.78 -6.10 -0.58
N MET A 10 -75.36 -6.50 -1.72
CA MET A 10 -74.59 -7.11 -2.81
C MET A 10 -73.60 -6.09 -3.41
N VAL A 11 -74.02 -4.84 -3.62
CA VAL A 11 -73.14 -3.77 -4.11
C VAL A 11 -71.99 -3.49 -3.12
N LEU A 12 -72.26 -3.46 -1.82
CA LEU A 12 -71.24 -3.26 -0.79
C LEU A 12 -70.22 -4.41 -0.75
N ILE A 13 -70.66 -5.66 -0.89
CA ILE A 13 -69.77 -6.83 -0.95
C ILE A 13 -68.88 -6.76 -2.18
N VAL A 14 -69.44 -6.39 -3.35
CA VAL A 14 -68.65 -6.23 -4.58
C VAL A 14 -67.61 -5.12 -4.44
N ILE A 15 -67.95 -3.98 -3.84
CA ILE A 15 -67.00 -2.88 -3.58
C ILE A 15 -65.89 -3.33 -2.62
N LEU A 16 -66.24 -4.02 -1.53
CA LEU A 16 -65.26 -4.53 -0.56
C LEU A 16 -64.32 -5.57 -1.18
N MET A 17 -64.87 -6.54 -1.91
CA MET A 17 -64.08 -7.56 -2.63
C MET A 17 -63.18 -6.91 -3.69
N SER A 18 -63.69 -5.92 -4.43
CA SER A 18 -62.92 -5.20 -5.44
C SER A 18 -61.79 -4.36 -4.83
N ALA A 19 -62.03 -3.72 -3.67
CA ALA A 19 -61.01 -2.97 -2.94
C ALA A 19 -59.93 -3.89 -2.34
N ILE A 20 -60.32 -5.06 -1.81
CA ILE A 20 -59.35 -6.07 -1.32
C ILE A 20 -58.48 -6.56 -2.48
N VAL A 21 -59.07 -6.87 -3.63
CA VAL A 21 -58.33 -7.26 -4.83
C VAL A 21 -57.42 -6.12 -5.29
N TYR A 22 -57.89 -4.87 -5.36
CA TYR A 22 -57.07 -3.75 -5.80
C TYR A 22 -55.90 -3.43 -4.86
N VAL A 23 -56.10 -3.50 -3.53
CA VAL A 23 -55.07 -3.20 -2.54
C VAL A 23 -54.04 -4.32 -2.42
N TRP A 24 -54.43 -5.59 -2.54
CA TRP A 24 -53.52 -6.71 -2.32
C TRP A 24 -52.97 -7.33 -3.60
N VAL A 25 -53.75 -7.31 -4.68
CA VAL A 25 -53.40 -8.03 -5.92
C VAL A 25 -52.68 -7.13 -6.90
N VAL A 26 -53.04 -5.84 -7.00
CA VAL A 26 -52.38 -4.92 -7.94
C VAL A 26 -50.90 -4.70 -7.59
N PRO A 27 -50.49 -4.46 -6.32
CA PRO A 27 -49.07 -4.35 -5.98
C PRO A 27 -48.26 -5.62 -6.27
N ALA A 28 -48.89 -6.80 -6.25
CA ALA A 28 -48.27 -8.08 -6.56
C ALA A 28 -48.03 -8.30 -8.06
N PHE A 29 -48.78 -7.61 -8.94
CA PHE A 29 -48.67 -7.77 -10.40
C PHE A 29 -48.08 -6.54 -11.13
N THR A 30 -48.06 -5.35 -10.51
CA THR A 30 -47.45 -4.15 -11.10
C THR A 30 -45.99 -3.91 -10.66
N SER A 31 -45.42 -4.74 -9.78
CA SER A 31 -44.00 -4.66 -9.48
C SER A 31 -43.18 -5.23 -10.64
N GLN A 32 -42.78 -4.37 -11.58
CA GLN A 32 -41.64 -4.60 -12.48
C GLN A 32 -40.30 -4.62 -11.72
N ALA A 33 -40.22 -5.40 -10.66
CA ALA A 33 -38.99 -5.74 -9.99
C ALA A 33 -39.16 -7.15 -9.42
N SER A 34 -38.31 -8.05 -9.87
CA SER A 34 -38.05 -9.38 -9.33
C SER A 34 -37.46 -9.31 -7.90
N GLN A 35 -38.06 -8.52 -7.01
CA GLN A 35 -37.70 -8.46 -5.61
C GLN A 35 -38.80 -9.17 -4.82
N ASP A 36 -38.44 -10.35 -4.35
CA ASP A 36 -39.16 -11.07 -3.31
C ASP A 36 -39.31 -10.16 -2.08
N ASN A 37 -40.48 -9.54 -1.93
CA ASN A 37 -40.77 -8.59 -0.86
C ASN A 37 -40.87 -9.27 0.53
N ALA A 38 -40.87 -10.61 0.60
CA ALA A 38 -40.66 -11.32 1.85
C ALA A 38 -39.18 -11.25 2.31
N GLY A 39 -38.24 -11.13 1.37
CA GLY A 39 -36.80 -10.91 1.64
C GLY A 39 -36.42 -9.44 1.87
N ALA A 40 -37.25 -8.48 1.43
CA ALA A 40 -36.97 -7.04 1.60
C ALA A 40 -37.20 -6.52 3.03
N ALA A 41 -38.04 -7.18 3.84
CA ALA A 41 -38.32 -6.81 5.23
C ALA A 41 -37.26 -7.35 6.23
N TYR A 42 -36.50 -8.38 5.83
CA TYR A 42 -35.45 -9.04 6.62
C TYR A 42 -34.12 -9.12 5.86
N SER A 43 -33.81 -8.10 5.06
CA SER A 43 -32.52 -8.07 4.37
C SER A 43 -31.43 -7.73 5.39
N GLU A 44 -30.55 -8.68 5.68
CA GLU A 44 -29.23 -8.33 6.20
C GLU A 44 -28.61 -7.31 5.24
N LYS A 45 -28.29 -6.12 5.73
CA LYS A 45 -27.57 -5.10 4.98
C LYS A 45 -26.30 -4.78 5.73
N PHE A 46 -25.18 -4.84 5.03
CA PHE A 46 -23.89 -4.53 5.58
C PHE A 46 -22.99 -4.01 4.48
N GLU A 47 -21.99 -3.22 4.84
CA GLU A 47 -21.06 -2.66 3.88
C GLU A 47 -19.65 -2.66 4.44
N THR A 48 -18.69 -2.79 3.54
CA THR A 48 -17.29 -2.54 3.89
C THR A 48 -17.07 -1.04 3.91
N VAL A 49 -16.78 -0.52 5.10
CA VAL A 49 -16.56 0.92 5.33
C VAL A 49 -15.13 1.31 5.04
N ARG A 50 -14.17 0.43 5.39
CA ARG A 50 -12.74 0.62 5.18
C ARG A 50 -12.07 -0.72 4.97
N ALA A 51 -11.05 -0.76 4.12
CA ALA A 51 -10.06 -1.84 4.11
C ALA A 51 -8.67 -1.21 4.05
N GLN A 52 -7.69 -1.76 4.76
CA GLN A 52 -6.31 -1.28 4.74
C GLN A 52 -5.32 -2.41 5.04
N PHE A 53 -4.06 -2.20 4.71
CA PHE A 53 -2.99 -3.04 5.24
C PHE A 53 -2.80 -2.78 6.72
N ALA A 54 -2.66 -3.85 7.49
CA ALA A 54 -2.56 -3.76 8.94
C ALA A 54 -1.14 -3.36 9.36
N THR A 55 -1.00 -2.25 10.08
CA THR A 55 0.27 -1.78 10.63
C THR A 55 0.53 -2.50 11.96
N TYR A 56 1.34 -3.57 11.93
CA TYR A 56 1.54 -4.42 13.12
C TYR A 56 2.73 -4.05 14.00
N VAL A 57 3.65 -3.20 13.54
CA VAL A 57 4.94 -3.08 14.20
C VAL A 57 5.24 -1.64 14.55
N GLN A 58 5.54 -1.45 15.83
CA GLN A 58 6.21 -0.25 16.31
C GLN A 58 7.60 -0.23 15.68
N SER A 59 7.89 0.77 14.84
CA SER A 59 9.23 1.02 14.29
C SER A 59 10.27 0.81 15.40
N ILE A 60 11.19 -0.13 15.18
CA ILE A 60 12.35 -0.27 16.06
C ILE A 60 13.20 0.98 15.85
N PRO A 61 13.75 1.60 16.91
CA PRO A 61 14.70 2.69 16.75
C PRO A 61 15.96 2.14 16.07
N GLU A 62 16.10 2.37 14.77
CA GLU A 62 17.29 1.97 14.01
C GLU A 62 18.25 3.12 13.72
N THR A 63 19.51 2.74 13.53
CA THR A 63 20.65 3.66 13.55
C THR A 63 20.91 4.13 12.13
N VAL A 64 20.38 5.31 11.80
CA VAL A 64 20.77 6.01 10.57
C VAL A 64 22.28 6.28 10.63
N THR A 65 23.01 5.88 9.58
CA THR A 65 24.42 6.22 9.45
C THR A 65 24.54 7.75 9.43
N ASP A 66 25.18 8.30 10.45
CA ASP A 66 25.46 9.74 10.47
C ASP A 66 26.42 10.07 9.32
N CYS A 67 26.28 11.24 8.72
CA CYS A 67 27.24 11.76 7.75
C CYS A 67 28.66 11.86 8.38
N ALA A 68 28.76 11.93 9.70
CA ALA A 68 30.03 11.88 10.44
C ALA A 68 30.54 10.47 10.77
N ALA A 69 29.75 9.41 10.52
CA ALA A 69 30.07 8.05 10.90
C ALA A 69 31.13 7.40 9.99
N SER A 70 31.70 6.29 10.48
CA SER A 70 33.01 5.66 10.22
C SER A 70 33.39 5.25 8.78
N VAL A 71 32.62 5.61 7.76
CA VAL A 71 32.97 5.29 6.37
C VAL A 71 33.80 6.45 5.79
N SER A 72 35.12 6.27 5.74
CA SER A 72 36.01 7.25 5.11
C SER A 72 35.58 7.53 3.66
N ASN A 73 35.51 8.80 3.26
CA ASN A 73 35.19 9.29 1.91
C ASN A 73 33.70 9.40 1.50
N LEU A 74 32.75 9.45 2.45
CA LEU A 74 31.33 9.73 2.15
C LEU A 74 31.04 11.14 1.58
N GLY A 75 32.03 12.05 1.57
CA GLY A 75 31.86 13.38 0.99
C GLY A 75 30.98 14.32 1.83
N CYS A 76 30.91 14.11 3.14
CA CYS A 76 30.04 14.84 4.08
C CYS A 76 30.44 16.29 4.38
N SER A 77 31.39 16.84 3.63
CA SER A 77 31.75 18.24 3.63
C SER A 77 31.67 18.80 2.21
N ALA A 78 31.36 20.10 2.10
CA ALA A 78 31.34 20.77 0.81
C ALA A 78 32.72 20.65 0.14
N PRO A 79 32.80 20.06 -1.07
CA PRO A 79 34.08 19.86 -1.72
C PRO A 79 34.70 21.20 -2.13
N ASN A 80 35.87 21.53 -1.57
CA ASN A 80 36.57 22.80 -1.79
C ASN A 80 37.58 22.66 -2.96
N PRO A 81 37.61 23.59 -3.94
CA PRO A 81 36.78 24.78 -4.07
C PRO A 81 35.36 24.52 -4.57
N PHE A 82 34.41 25.34 -4.13
CA PHE A 82 33.02 25.35 -4.56
C PHE A 82 32.53 26.78 -4.83
N VAL A 83 31.43 26.87 -5.57
CA VAL A 83 30.62 28.09 -5.71
C VAL A 83 29.31 27.93 -4.93
N THR A 84 28.89 28.99 -4.24
CA THR A 84 27.60 28.98 -3.54
C THR A 84 26.47 29.21 -4.53
N CYS A 85 25.47 28.34 -4.53
CA CYS A 85 24.27 28.51 -5.34
C CYS A 85 23.29 29.46 -4.64
N ASN A 86 23.19 30.69 -5.14
CA ASN A 86 22.29 31.72 -4.62
C ASN A 86 21.01 31.81 -5.48
N GLY A 87 20.29 30.69 -5.61
CA GLY A 87 19.03 30.61 -6.36
C GLY A 87 19.09 29.63 -7.53
N SER A 88 19.96 29.86 -8.52
CA SER A 88 20.03 28.97 -9.68
C SER A 88 21.39 28.92 -10.37
N ILE A 89 21.70 27.77 -10.99
CA ILE A 89 22.80 27.59 -11.94
C ILE A 89 22.22 27.15 -13.28
N THR A 90 22.31 28.04 -14.27
CA THR A 90 21.72 27.87 -15.60
C THR A 90 22.78 27.81 -16.72
N SER A 91 24.05 28.03 -16.38
CA SER A 91 25.17 27.93 -17.31
C SER A 91 26.12 26.81 -16.86
N PRO A 92 26.64 25.98 -17.78
CA PRO A 92 27.54 24.90 -17.41
C PRO A 92 28.80 25.40 -16.69
N THR A 93 29.21 24.68 -15.64
CA THR A 93 30.46 24.94 -14.93
C THR A 93 31.10 23.62 -14.48
N ALA A 94 32.43 23.60 -14.35
CA ALA A 94 33.15 22.49 -13.72
C ALA A 94 33.25 22.65 -12.19
N SER A 95 32.86 23.82 -11.66
CA SER A 95 32.93 24.10 -10.22
C SER A 95 31.99 23.19 -9.44
N ASN A 96 32.44 22.76 -8.27
CA ASN A 96 31.56 22.17 -7.28
C ASN A 96 30.58 23.22 -6.78
N VAL A 97 29.41 22.79 -6.31
CA VAL A 97 28.34 23.66 -5.88
C VAL A 97 27.99 23.38 -4.44
N GLN A 98 27.92 24.42 -3.63
CA GLN A 98 27.32 24.36 -2.30
C GLN A 98 25.95 25.04 -2.31
N VAL A 99 24.91 24.33 -1.91
CA VAL A 99 23.63 24.94 -1.52
C VAL A 99 23.78 25.40 -0.07
N PRO A 100 23.60 26.70 0.23
CA PRO A 100 23.83 27.24 1.56
C PRO A 100 22.75 26.76 2.55
N ILE A 101 23.01 26.97 3.84
CA ILE A 101 22.07 26.65 4.93
C ILE A 101 20.75 27.39 4.69
N ASN A 102 19.63 26.67 4.77
CA ASN A 102 18.28 27.18 4.46
C ASN A 102 18.14 27.82 3.06
N GLY A 103 19.11 27.57 2.17
CA GLY A 103 19.13 28.11 0.82
C GLY A 103 18.25 27.33 -0.13
N VAL A 104 17.98 27.92 -1.29
CA VAL A 104 17.32 27.25 -2.41
C VAL A 104 18.24 27.31 -3.62
N CYS A 105 18.40 26.17 -4.29
CA CYS A 105 19.19 26.06 -5.51
C CYS A 105 18.45 25.26 -6.58
N VAL A 106 18.35 25.84 -7.77
CA VAL A 106 17.85 25.16 -8.97
C VAL A 106 18.97 25.02 -10.00
N ILE A 107 19.31 23.79 -10.37
CA ILE A 107 20.37 23.49 -11.33
C ILE A 107 19.73 22.96 -12.62
N THR A 108 19.97 23.66 -13.73
CA THR A 108 19.48 23.29 -15.07
C THR A 108 20.61 23.13 -16.09
N ALA A 109 21.86 23.32 -15.66
CA ALA A 109 23.05 23.12 -16.47
C ALA A 109 24.07 22.25 -15.74
N SER A 110 25.01 21.67 -16.49
CA SER A 110 26.01 20.75 -15.92
C SER A 110 26.91 21.43 -14.88
N VAL A 111 27.17 20.76 -13.77
CA VAL A 111 28.00 21.24 -12.65
C VAL A 111 29.03 20.19 -12.23
N GLY A 112 29.96 20.56 -11.35
CA GLY A 112 30.83 19.62 -10.63
C GLY A 112 30.06 18.78 -9.59
N ALA A 113 30.68 18.47 -8.45
CA ALA A 113 29.98 17.83 -7.32
C ALA A 113 29.04 18.81 -6.62
N VAL A 114 28.00 18.32 -5.94
CA VAL A 114 27.02 19.15 -5.23
C VAL A 114 26.95 18.74 -3.77
N TYR A 115 27.02 19.74 -2.87
CA TYR A 115 26.78 19.57 -1.44
C TYR A 115 25.59 20.43 -1.01
N VAL A 116 24.59 19.82 -0.36
CA VAL A 116 23.40 20.51 0.16
C VAL A 116 23.51 20.62 1.67
N SER A 117 23.61 21.85 2.16
CA SER A 117 23.75 22.12 3.59
C SER A 117 22.43 21.93 4.34
N THR A 118 22.48 21.98 5.66
CA THR A 118 21.33 21.86 6.55
C THR A 118 20.20 22.83 6.17
N GLY A 119 18.96 22.31 6.11
CA GLY A 119 17.76 23.06 5.72
C GLY A 119 17.72 23.50 4.25
N GLY A 120 18.76 23.20 3.45
CA GLY A 120 18.82 23.56 2.05
C GLY A 120 17.80 22.80 1.18
N ASN A 121 17.43 23.41 0.05
CA ASN A 121 16.56 22.83 -0.97
C ASN A 121 17.28 22.79 -2.31
N LEU A 122 17.45 21.59 -2.86
CA LEU A 122 18.04 21.38 -4.18
C LEU A 122 16.99 20.87 -5.16
N THR A 123 16.92 21.48 -6.34
CA THR A 123 16.18 20.95 -7.49
C THR A 123 17.11 20.88 -8.70
N VAL A 124 17.22 19.72 -9.33
CA VAL A 124 18.03 19.49 -10.53
C VAL A 124 17.11 19.03 -11.66
N ILE A 125 17.14 19.72 -12.80
CA ILE A 125 16.23 19.46 -13.92
C ILE A 125 17.04 19.32 -15.20
N GLY A 126 17.06 18.12 -15.79
CA GLY A 126 17.72 17.87 -17.08
C GLY A 126 19.25 18.03 -17.07
N ALA A 127 19.85 18.23 -15.91
CA ALA A 127 21.26 18.59 -15.76
C ALA A 127 22.14 17.41 -15.32
N THR A 128 23.44 17.56 -15.54
CA THR A 128 24.45 16.59 -15.12
C THR A 128 25.28 17.12 -13.96
N ILE A 129 25.33 16.37 -12.86
CA ILE A 129 26.30 16.51 -11.77
C ILE A 129 27.48 15.59 -12.11
N ASN A 130 28.64 16.14 -12.45
CA ASN A 130 29.82 15.37 -12.88
C ASN A 130 30.64 14.78 -11.70
N GLY A 131 30.12 14.88 -10.48
CA GLY A 131 30.70 14.32 -9.27
C GLY A 131 29.62 13.75 -8.34
N GLY A 132 29.97 13.60 -7.05
CA GLY A 132 29.02 13.16 -6.04
C GLY A 132 27.95 14.20 -5.72
N LEU A 133 26.84 13.74 -5.16
CA LEU A 133 25.79 14.56 -4.57
C LEU A 133 25.64 14.16 -3.10
N VAL A 134 25.88 15.08 -2.19
CA VAL A 134 25.68 14.84 -0.76
C VAL A 134 24.73 15.87 -0.19
N ALA A 135 23.71 15.42 0.52
CA ALA A 135 22.77 16.28 1.24
C ALA A 135 22.73 15.83 2.70
N ASN A 136 22.90 16.77 3.62
CA ASN A 136 23.02 16.49 5.05
C ASN A 136 22.09 17.38 5.86
N TYR A 137 21.11 16.79 6.53
CA TYR A 137 20.01 17.47 7.23
C TYR A 137 19.30 18.50 6.35
N SER A 138 19.22 18.26 5.05
CA SER A 138 18.60 19.16 4.08
C SER A 138 17.08 19.07 4.13
N LEU A 139 16.39 20.13 3.72
CA LEU A 139 14.94 20.13 3.68
C LEU A 139 14.43 19.28 2.51
N SER A 140 14.97 19.48 1.31
CA SER A 140 14.56 18.67 0.16
C SER A 140 15.64 18.51 -0.90
N VAL A 141 15.60 17.38 -1.60
CA VAL A 141 16.37 17.14 -2.82
C VAL A 141 15.45 16.55 -3.89
N THR A 142 15.34 17.26 -5.02
CA THR A 142 14.55 16.83 -6.18
C THR A 142 15.45 16.67 -7.40
N LEU A 143 15.46 15.48 -7.99
CA LEU A 143 16.16 15.15 -9.23
C LEU A 143 15.13 14.75 -10.28
N ASN A 144 15.06 15.50 -11.38
CA ASN A 144 14.15 15.23 -12.49
C ASN A 144 14.94 15.19 -13.80
N ASN A 145 14.98 14.03 -14.45
CA ASN A 145 15.79 13.79 -15.65
C ASN A 145 17.26 14.22 -15.43
N ALA A 146 17.76 14.03 -14.20
CA ALA A 146 19.12 14.42 -13.84
C ALA A 146 20.08 13.25 -14.04
N LYS A 147 21.35 13.55 -14.22
CA LYS A 147 22.43 12.57 -14.23
C LYS A 147 23.43 12.88 -13.12
N VAL A 148 23.77 11.89 -12.29
CA VAL A 148 24.76 12.06 -11.22
C VAL A 148 25.89 11.06 -11.40
N TYR A 149 27.09 11.56 -11.63
CA TYR A 149 28.32 10.78 -11.81
C TYR A 149 29.09 10.70 -10.50
N GLY A 150 28.72 9.73 -9.67
CA GLY A 150 29.36 9.48 -8.39
C GLY A 150 28.35 9.01 -7.36
N PHE A 151 28.82 8.97 -6.12
CA PHE A 151 27.99 8.62 -4.97
C PHE A 151 26.92 9.68 -4.70
N THR A 152 25.72 9.22 -4.37
CA THR A 152 24.62 10.06 -3.91
C THR A 152 24.30 9.70 -2.45
N GLY A 153 24.66 10.58 -1.52
CA GLY A 153 24.39 10.39 -0.09
C GLY A 153 23.32 11.36 0.41
N MET A 154 22.21 10.85 0.90
CA MET A 154 21.11 11.61 1.51
C MET A 154 21.03 11.27 2.99
N TYR A 155 21.51 12.15 3.85
CA TYR A 155 21.58 11.94 5.30
C TYR A 155 20.56 12.84 5.99
N ASN A 156 19.54 12.25 6.59
CA ASN A 156 18.45 12.94 7.28
C ASN A 156 17.77 14.04 6.43
N VAL A 157 17.54 13.74 5.15
CA VAL A 157 16.83 14.63 4.23
C VAL A 157 15.32 14.43 4.40
N GLN A 158 14.56 15.49 4.64
CA GLN A 158 13.12 15.35 4.93
C GLN A 158 12.31 14.86 3.72
N THR A 159 12.71 15.26 2.51
CA THR A 159 12.04 14.85 1.27
C THR A 159 13.03 14.64 0.14
N VAL A 160 13.07 13.42 -0.39
CA VAL A 160 13.86 13.06 -1.57
C VAL A 160 12.93 12.61 -2.69
N ASN A 161 13.01 13.26 -3.85
CA ASN A 161 12.24 12.93 -5.04
C ASN A 161 13.19 12.72 -6.22
N ILE A 162 13.24 11.51 -6.76
CA ILE A 162 14.08 11.16 -7.90
C ILE A 162 13.17 10.61 -9.00
N SER A 163 13.22 11.21 -10.18
CA SER A 163 12.36 10.83 -11.30
C SER A 163 13.12 10.87 -12.62
N ALA A 164 12.91 9.84 -13.44
CA ALA A 164 13.50 9.72 -14.77
C ALA A 164 15.03 9.96 -14.81
N SER A 165 15.72 9.71 -13.70
CA SER A 165 17.12 10.11 -13.51
C SER A 165 18.06 8.92 -13.69
N ALA A 166 19.33 9.20 -14.00
CA ALA A 166 20.38 8.19 -14.07
C ALA A 166 21.42 8.45 -12.98
N LEU A 167 21.60 7.50 -12.06
CA LEU A 167 22.48 7.65 -10.92
C LEU A 167 23.60 6.61 -10.94
N ASN A 168 24.78 7.14 -10.66
CA ASN A 168 26.07 6.47 -10.66
C ASN A 168 26.38 5.64 -11.92
N THR A 169 26.15 6.16 -13.13
CA THR A 169 26.47 5.45 -14.38
C THR A 169 27.98 5.35 -14.62
N SER A 170 28.59 4.42 -13.87
CA SER A 170 29.97 3.91 -13.76
C SER A 170 31.00 4.66 -12.88
N GLY A 171 30.60 5.31 -11.79
CA GLY A 171 31.54 5.93 -10.83
C GLY A 171 32.29 4.96 -9.92
N ASN A 172 32.83 5.46 -8.80
CA ASN A 172 33.52 4.65 -7.78
C ASN A 172 32.52 3.85 -6.94
N LEU A 173 32.62 2.52 -6.98
CA LEU A 173 31.80 1.57 -6.21
C LEU A 173 32.47 1.14 -4.89
N SER A 174 33.53 1.82 -4.45
CA SER A 174 34.27 1.47 -3.23
C SER A 174 33.59 1.92 -1.92
N ILE A 175 32.42 2.55 -1.99
CA ILE A 175 31.69 2.99 -0.80
C ILE A 175 30.85 1.81 -0.32
N CYS A 176 31.01 1.49 0.97
CA CYS A 176 30.37 0.34 1.61
C CYS A 176 29.81 0.76 2.99
N PRO A 177 28.61 1.36 3.07
CA PRO A 177 27.95 1.66 4.34
C PRO A 177 27.53 0.36 5.06
N ASP A 178 26.84 -0.54 4.34
CA ASP A 178 26.63 -1.94 4.75
C ASP A 178 27.25 -2.92 3.73
N GLY A 179 26.87 -2.80 2.45
CA GLY A 179 27.41 -3.56 1.32
C GLY A 179 28.32 -2.74 0.41
N CYS A 180 29.33 -3.35 -0.21
CA CYS A 180 30.16 -2.63 -1.18
C CYS A 180 29.45 -2.45 -2.53
N GLY A 181 29.64 -1.28 -3.13
CA GLY A 181 29.03 -0.93 -4.42
C GLY A 181 27.88 0.06 -4.32
N THR A 182 27.74 0.75 -3.20
CA THR A 182 26.65 1.71 -2.98
C THR A 182 26.79 2.92 -3.91
N ALA A 183 25.80 3.04 -4.81
CA ALA A 183 25.61 4.20 -5.66
C ALA A 183 24.79 5.29 -4.95
N ILE A 184 23.80 4.86 -4.18
CA ILE A 184 22.90 5.72 -3.43
C ILE A 184 22.79 5.19 -2.02
N TYR A 185 23.07 6.05 -1.05
CA TYR A 185 22.65 5.88 0.34
C TYR A 185 21.60 6.94 0.63
N ALA A 186 20.48 6.55 1.22
CA ALA A 186 19.48 7.47 1.72
C ALA A 186 19.00 7.02 3.09
N GLY A 187 19.38 7.73 4.14
CA GLY A 187 19.02 7.43 5.51
C GLY A 187 18.25 8.56 6.17
N GLY A 188 17.30 8.21 7.03
CA GLY A 188 16.55 9.15 7.85
C GLY A 188 15.04 9.05 7.66
N ARG A 189 14.30 9.48 8.68
CA ARG A 189 12.84 9.42 8.79
C ARG A 189 12.11 10.43 7.89
N GLY A 190 12.54 10.58 6.65
CA GLY A 190 11.92 11.44 5.65
C GLY A 190 10.99 10.68 4.71
N TYR A 191 10.48 11.39 3.71
CA TYR A 191 9.86 10.82 2.52
C TYR A 191 10.94 10.54 1.46
N PHE A 192 10.96 9.33 0.90
CA PHE A 192 11.83 8.97 -0.21
C PHE A 192 11.00 8.43 -1.39
N SER A 193 11.17 9.02 -2.57
CA SER A 193 10.59 8.49 -3.81
C SER A 193 11.60 8.43 -4.93
N MET A 194 11.66 7.28 -5.59
CA MET A 194 12.42 7.05 -6.81
C MET A 194 11.54 6.40 -7.87
N THR A 195 11.43 7.05 -9.02
CA THR A 195 10.56 6.59 -10.11
C THR A 195 11.25 6.60 -11.46
N ASN A 196 11.02 5.55 -12.25
CA ASN A 196 11.51 5.41 -13.64
C ASN A 196 12.99 5.76 -13.81
N SER A 197 13.82 5.45 -12.81
CA SER A 197 15.23 5.86 -12.75
C SER A 197 16.15 4.65 -12.96
N ASN A 198 17.34 4.91 -13.49
CA ASN A 198 18.37 3.91 -13.72
C ASN A 198 19.52 4.12 -12.75
N VAL A 199 19.91 3.08 -12.01
CA VAL A 199 21.03 3.11 -11.07
C VAL A 199 22.04 2.04 -11.45
N THR A 200 23.31 2.42 -11.58
CA THR A 200 24.42 1.47 -11.73
C THR A 200 25.16 1.37 -10.39
N GLY A 201 24.87 0.32 -9.64
CA GLY A 201 25.34 0.10 -8.26
C GLY A 201 24.19 -0.30 -7.35
N GLN A 202 24.48 -0.38 -6.06
CA GLN A 202 23.51 -0.65 -5.00
C GLN A 202 22.76 0.63 -4.60
N VAL A 203 21.49 0.48 -4.27
CA VAL A 203 20.68 1.48 -3.58
C VAL A 203 20.38 0.96 -2.20
N GLU A 204 20.73 1.75 -1.20
CA GLU A 204 20.49 1.48 0.21
C GLU A 204 19.62 2.62 0.76
N ASN A 205 18.42 2.28 1.22
CA ASN A 205 17.50 3.23 1.81
C ASN A 205 17.12 2.79 3.23
N GLU A 206 17.64 3.54 4.21
CA GLU A 206 17.53 3.27 5.64
C GLU A 206 16.44 4.14 6.30
N VAL A 207 15.55 3.49 7.06
CA VAL A 207 14.57 4.11 7.97
C VAL A 207 13.67 5.21 7.36
N GLY A 208 13.19 5.07 6.12
CA GLY A 208 12.23 6.02 5.53
C GLY A 208 10.84 5.91 6.16
N HIS A 209 10.17 7.02 6.50
CA HIS A 209 8.76 6.96 6.96
C HIS A 209 7.88 6.45 5.80
N ASP A 210 8.02 7.10 4.65
CA ASP A 210 7.35 6.73 3.41
C ASP A 210 8.41 6.51 2.32
N THR A 211 8.54 5.28 1.84
CA THR A 211 9.55 4.90 0.84
C THR A 211 8.88 4.34 -0.41
N VAL A 212 9.14 4.93 -1.57
CA VAL A 212 8.55 4.52 -2.85
C VAL A 212 9.63 4.29 -3.92
N PHE A 213 9.70 3.07 -4.43
CA PHE A 213 10.48 2.67 -5.60
C PHE A 213 9.53 2.16 -6.69
N ASN A 214 9.37 2.90 -7.78
CA ASN A 214 8.46 2.50 -8.87
C ASN A 214 9.12 2.53 -10.26
N GLY A 215 9.17 1.39 -10.94
CA GLY A 215 9.61 1.32 -12.34
C GLY A 215 11.11 1.56 -12.54
N ASN A 216 11.93 1.37 -11.50
CA ASN A 216 13.37 1.64 -11.57
C ASN A 216 14.14 0.43 -12.11
N ARG A 217 15.36 0.68 -12.61
CA ARG A 217 16.33 -0.35 -12.96
C ARG A 217 17.59 -0.16 -12.13
N ILE A 218 17.90 -1.10 -11.25
CA ILE A 218 19.04 -1.06 -10.33
C ILE A 218 19.93 -2.28 -10.63
N SER A 219 21.20 -2.05 -10.95
CA SER A 219 22.06 -3.13 -11.43
C SER A 219 22.54 -4.08 -10.32
N MET A 220 22.58 -3.65 -9.07
CA MET A 220 23.00 -4.45 -7.91
C MET A 220 21.85 -4.60 -6.89
N ARG A 221 22.17 -4.61 -5.59
CA ARG A 221 21.19 -4.73 -4.50
C ARG A 221 20.31 -3.49 -4.41
N LEU A 222 19.01 -3.70 -4.29
CA LEU A 222 18.08 -2.73 -3.73
C LEU A 222 17.79 -3.17 -2.30
N GLU A 223 18.27 -2.38 -1.35
CA GLU A 223 18.09 -2.56 0.08
C GLU A 223 17.16 -1.47 0.60
N VAL A 224 16.07 -1.87 1.25
CA VAL A 224 15.03 -0.94 1.68
C VAL A 224 14.53 -1.30 3.06
N GLU A 225 14.60 -0.29 3.92
CA GLU A 225 13.99 -0.26 5.22
C GLU A 225 12.96 0.87 5.27
N SER A 226 11.75 0.55 5.73
CA SER A 226 10.67 1.53 5.86
C SER A 226 10.03 1.42 7.23
N ALA A 227 9.89 2.55 7.93
CA ALA A 227 9.34 2.63 9.28
C ALA A 227 7.80 2.61 9.31
N ASP A 228 7.14 3.25 8.33
CA ASP A 228 5.68 3.27 8.27
C ASP A 228 5.17 2.54 7.02
N PHE A 229 5.54 3.04 5.85
CA PHE A 229 5.03 2.54 4.58
C PHE A 229 6.06 2.52 3.44
N GLY A 230 6.20 1.34 2.83
CA GLY A 230 7.07 1.08 1.70
C GLY A 230 6.28 0.60 0.47
N GLN A 231 6.67 1.06 -0.72
CA GLN A 231 6.22 0.54 -2.01
C GLN A 231 7.43 0.26 -2.89
N ILE A 232 7.60 -0.98 -3.31
CA ILE A 232 8.65 -1.42 -4.23
C ILE A 232 7.94 -2.12 -5.38
N ILE A 233 7.68 -1.39 -6.45
CA ILE A 233 6.78 -1.79 -7.52
C ILE A 233 7.41 -1.70 -8.90
N ASN A 234 7.23 -2.72 -9.73
CA ASN A 234 7.64 -2.77 -11.13
C ASN A 234 9.14 -2.47 -11.37
N ASN A 235 10.01 -2.74 -10.38
CA ASN A 235 11.44 -2.51 -10.52
C ASN A 235 12.14 -3.72 -11.15
N VAL A 236 13.28 -3.48 -11.78
CA VAL A 236 14.24 -4.52 -12.19
C VAL A 236 15.50 -4.33 -11.37
N VAL A 237 15.80 -5.28 -10.48
CA VAL A 237 16.92 -5.19 -9.52
C VAL A 237 17.87 -6.37 -9.64
N GLY A 238 19.12 -6.19 -9.23
CA GLY A 238 20.12 -7.27 -9.17
C GLY A 238 19.82 -8.24 -8.02
N SER A 239 19.54 -7.72 -6.84
CA SER A 239 18.99 -8.46 -5.70
C SER A 239 18.06 -7.55 -4.91
N LEU A 240 17.20 -8.13 -4.08
CA LEU A 240 16.29 -7.42 -3.18
C LEU A 240 16.62 -7.79 -1.74
N ASP A 241 16.75 -6.77 -0.91
CA ASP A 241 16.96 -6.89 0.52
C ASP A 241 15.99 -5.95 1.23
N LEU A 242 15.24 -6.46 2.20
CA LEU A 242 14.25 -5.69 2.92
C LEU A 242 14.54 -5.79 4.40
N ASP A 243 15.15 -4.77 4.95
CA ASP A 243 15.38 -4.70 6.39
C ASP A 243 14.11 -4.29 7.14
N GLN A 244 14.10 -4.60 8.43
CA GLN A 244 12.92 -4.56 9.29
C GLN A 244 12.47 -3.11 9.46
N ASN A 245 11.16 -2.79 9.45
CA ASN A 245 10.54 -1.83 10.41
C ASN A 245 9.12 -1.34 10.09
N GLY A 246 8.45 -1.84 9.04
CA GLY A 246 7.15 -1.29 8.67
C GLY A 246 6.32 -2.13 7.69
N THR A 247 5.42 -1.46 6.98
CA THR A 247 4.48 -2.06 6.03
C THR A 247 5.02 -1.89 4.61
N VAL A 248 5.53 -2.95 3.96
CA VAL A 248 6.07 -2.84 2.59
C VAL A 248 5.26 -3.63 1.56
N VAL A 249 4.86 -2.96 0.48
CA VAL A 249 4.25 -3.60 -0.68
C VAL A 249 5.31 -3.84 -1.74
N VAL A 250 5.53 -5.10 -2.12
CA VAL A 250 6.52 -5.51 -3.11
C VAL A 250 5.80 -6.16 -4.28
N ALA A 251 5.65 -5.47 -5.42
CA ALA A 251 4.86 -6.01 -6.52
C ALA A 251 5.42 -5.80 -7.93
N GLY A 252 5.27 -6.77 -8.82
CA GLY A 252 5.66 -6.64 -10.24
C GLY A 252 7.17 -6.53 -10.48
N ASN A 253 8.01 -6.82 -9.48
CA ASN A 253 9.46 -6.65 -9.62
C ASN A 253 10.09 -7.85 -10.32
N THR A 254 11.16 -7.60 -11.07
CA THR A 254 12.10 -8.62 -11.54
C THR A 254 13.37 -8.54 -10.72
N VAL A 255 13.61 -9.55 -9.89
CA VAL A 255 14.80 -9.70 -9.05
C VAL A 255 15.71 -10.73 -9.72
N ASN A 256 16.85 -10.27 -10.28
CA ASN A 256 17.78 -11.11 -11.03
C ASN A 256 18.73 -11.95 -10.15
N GLY A 257 18.51 -11.95 -8.84
CA GLY A 257 19.33 -12.62 -7.83
C GLY A 257 18.46 -13.02 -6.65
N ASN A 258 19.03 -12.97 -5.45
CA ASN A 258 18.31 -13.35 -4.23
C ASN A 258 17.33 -12.26 -3.80
N ALA A 259 16.24 -12.69 -3.15
CA ALA A 259 15.30 -11.84 -2.45
C ALA A 259 15.28 -12.21 -0.97
N LEU A 260 15.74 -11.31 -0.10
CA LEU A 260 15.61 -11.41 1.33
C LEU A 260 14.42 -10.54 1.77
N TYR A 261 13.36 -11.19 2.24
CA TYR A 261 12.28 -10.51 2.94
C TYR A 261 12.66 -10.53 4.42
N GLY A 262 13.06 -9.41 5.02
CA GLY A 262 13.37 -9.35 6.45
C GLY A 262 12.17 -9.72 7.33
N THR A 263 12.31 -9.58 8.65
CA THR A 263 11.20 -9.82 9.58
C THR A 263 10.18 -8.68 9.60
N ASN A 264 9.98 -8.03 8.44
CA ASN A 264 9.04 -6.95 8.29
C ASN A 264 7.70 -7.38 8.85
N GLY A 265 7.16 -6.54 9.74
CA GLY A 265 5.90 -6.79 10.42
C GLY A 265 4.75 -7.08 9.47
N TRP A 266 4.89 -6.60 8.24
CA TRP A 266 3.94 -6.80 7.16
C TRP A 266 4.60 -6.66 5.78
N CYS A 267 4.33 -7.59 4.86
CA CYS A 267 4.47 -7.31 3.43
C CYS A 267 3.39 -7.91 2.54
N GLY A 268 2.99 -7.11 1.55
CA GLY A 268 2.12 -7.53 0.44
C GLY A 268 3.00 -7.83 -0.76
N THR A 269 3.12 -9.08 -1.15
CA THR A 269 3.90 -9.48 -2.33
C THR A 269 3.00 -9.89 -3.48
N GLY A 270 3.36 -9.49 -4.71
CA GLY A 270 2.59 -9.90 -5.87
C GLY A 270 3.30 -9.78 -7.21
N ASN A 271 3.18 -10.77 -8.09
CA ASN A 271 3.76 -10.73 -9.44
C ASN A 271 5.28 -10.45 -9.48
N ASN A 272 6.03 -10.89 -8.48
CA ASN A 272 7.48 -10.77 -8.47
C ASN A 272 8.11 -11.98 -9.16
N ARG A 273 9.07 -11.74 -10.06
CA ARG A 273 9.91 -12.77 -10.66
C ARG A 273 11.27 -12.74 -9.99
N VAL A 274 11.60 -13.80 -9.24
CA VAL A 274 12.90 -13.96 -8.58
C VAL A 274 13.66 -15.08 -9.25
N SER A 275 14.88 -14.85 -9.72
CA SER A 275 15.72 -15.90 -10.32
C SER A 275 16.64 -16.61 -9.33
N GLY A 276 16.91 -16.00 -8.16
CA GLY A 276 17.68 -16.60 -7.07
C GLY A 276 16.79 -17.22 -5.98
N THR A 277 17.34 -17.32 -4.76
CA THR A 277 16.60 -17.85 -3.61
C THR A 277 15.76 -16.78 -2.93
N THR A 278 14.67 -17.21 -2.30
CA THR A 278 13.86 -16.38 -1.40
C THR A 278 14.09 -16.81 0.04
N THR A 279 14.40 -15.86 0.93
CA THR A 279 14.65 -16.11 2.36
C THR A 279 13.88 -15.13 3.25
N GLY A 280 13.67 -15.50 4.51
CA GLY A 280 12.90 -14.75 5.50
C GLY A 280 11.37 -14.89 5.34
N THR A 281 10.59 -14.05 6.02
CA THR A 281 9.13 -14.23 6.14
C THR A 281 8.36 -13.01 5.66
N CYS A 282 7.59 -13.18 4.58
CA CYS A 282 6.64 -12.16 4.13
C CYS A 282 5.21 -12.52 4.57
N ILE A 283 4.74 -11.85 5.62
CA ILE A 283 3.39 -12.04 6.15
C ILE A 283 2.54 -10.84 5.71
N GLY A 284 1.48 -11.13 4.97
CA GLY A 284 0.47 -10.15 4.64
C GLY A 284 -0.67 -10.19 5.65
N ASN A 285 -1.26 -9.04 5.89
CA ASN A 285 -2.37 -8.83 6.80
C ASN A 285 -3.24 -7.61 6.42
N VAL A 286 -4.55 -7.76 6.32
CA VAL A 286 -5.48 -6.67 6.01
C VAL A 286 -6.47 -6.47 7.14
N GLU A 287 -6.79 -5.22 7.46
CA GLU A 287 -7.91 -4.85 8.30
C GLU A 287 -9.08 -4.43 7.44
N VAL A 288 -10.26 -4.98 7.69
CA VAL A 288 -11.51 -4.63 7.01
C VAL A 288 -12.56 -4.25 8.06
N ASP A 289 -13.02 -3.01 8.00
CA ASP A 289 -14.13 -2.51 8.81
C ASP A 289 -15.45 -2.81 8.08
N VAL A 290 -16.31 -3.59 8.73
CA VAL A 290 -17.64 -3.95 8.21
C VAL A 290 -18.71 -3.42 9.13
N ALA A 291 -19.67 -2.66 8.59
CA ALA A 291 -20.78 -2.08 9.34
C ALA A 291 -22.10 -2.76 8.98
N ASN A 292 -22.93 -3.03 9.98
CA ASN A 292 -24.30 -3.51 9.77
C ASN A 292 -25.25 -2.32 9.62
N THR A 293 -25.72 -2.11 8.39
CA THR A 293 -26.65 -1.04 8.00
C THR A 293 -28.11 -1.55 7.88
N GLY A 294 -28.33 -2.81 8.23
CA GLY A 294 -29.63 -3.48 8.14
C GLY A 294 -30.49 -3.33 9.38
N SER A 295 -31.61 -4.05 9.40
CA SER A 295 -32.57 -4.09 10.51
C SER A 295 -32.42 -5.32 11.41
N ILE A 296 -31.50 -6.24 11.09
CA ILE A 296 -31.21 -7.46 11.85
C ILE A 296 -29.70 -7.69 12.01
N PRO A 297 -29.24 -8.40 13.06
CA PRO A 297 -27.83 -8.73 13.22
C PRO A 297 -27.28 -9.55 12.04
N VAL A 298 -26.09 -9.21 11.58
CA VAL A 298 -25.37 -9.94 10.53
C VAL A 298 -24.49 -11.01 11.17
N LYS A 299 -24.48 -12.21 10.59
CA LYS A 299 -23.65 -13.32 11.07
C LYS A 299 -22.75 -13.84 9.96
N PHE A 300 -21.48 -13.48 9.97
CA PHE A 300 -20.50 -14.04 9.03
C PHE A 300 -20.10 -15.45 9.43
N VAL A 301 -20.34 -16.41 8.55
CA VAL A 301 -20.07 -17.84 8.76
C VAL A 301 -18.91 -18.36 7.92
N GLN A 302 -18.49 -17.61 6.90
CA GLN A 302 -17.33 -17.91 6.06
C GLN A 302 -16.61 -16.63 5.67
N VAL A 303 -15.28 -16.72 5.57
CA VAL A 303 -14.40 -15.66 5.10
C VAL A 303 -13.48 -16.26 4.05
N TYR A 304 -13.42 -15.62 2.89
CA TYR A 304 -12.56 -16.03 1.79
C TYR A 304 -11.61 -14.90 1.41
N MET A 305 -10.43 -15.30 0.95
CA MET A 305 -9.47 -14.44 0.29
C MET A 305 -8.94 -15.20 -0.92
N THR A 306 -8.97 -14.58 -2.10
CA THR A 306 -8.74 -15.32 -3.35
C THR A 306 -7.40 -15.02 -4.01
N ASN A 307 -6.85 -16.04 -4.71
CA ASN A 307 -5.75 -16.10 -5.70
C ASN A 307 -4.65 -17.19 -5.51
N PHE A 308 -4.84 -18.22 -4.65
CA PHE A 308 -4.02 -19.47 -4.55
C PHE A 308 -2.54 -19.37 -4.07
N PRO A 309 -1.86 -20.52 -3.88
CA PRO A 309 -1.79 -21.26 -2.61
C PRO A 309 -1.03 -20.44 -1.54
N LEU A 310 -1.72 -20.12 -0.45
CA LEU A 310 -1.06 -19.58 0.72
C LEU A 310 -0.17 -20.68 1.33
N ALA A 311 1.09 -20.38 1.65
CA ALA A 311 1.99 -21.37 2.26
C ALA A 311 1.53 -21.77 3.67
N GLY A 312 0.81 -20.89 4.35
CA GLY A 312 0.01 -21.17 5.53
C GLY A 312 -1.43 -20.74 5.25
N GLY A 313 -2.42 -21.52 5.71
CA GLY A 313 -3.83 -21.21 5.46
C GLY A 313 -4.21 -19.77 5.89
N LEU A 314 -5.32 -19.28 5.35
CA LEU A 314 -5.89 -17.99 5.74
C LEU A 314 -6.14 -17.98 7.27
N SER A 315 -5.62 -16.97 7.97
CA SER A 315 -5.96 -16.71 9.36
C SER A 315 -6.78 -15.43 9.45
N TRP A 316 -7.60 -15.31 10.48
CA TRP A 316 -8.37 -14.10 10.72
C TRP A 316 -8.64 -13.92 12.21
N GLN A 317 -8.90 -12.67 12.63
CA GLN A 317 -9.28 -12.33 13.99
C GLN A 317 -10.07 -11.02 14.01
N LEU A 318 -10.90 -10.83 15.04
CA LEU A 318 -11.47 -9.53 15.35
C LEU A 318 -10.38 -8.62 15.97
N ALA A 319 -10.07 -7.49 15.33
CA ALA A 319 -9.05 -6.55 15.80
C ALA A 319 -9.60 -5.59 16.86
N SER A 320 -10.88 -5.27 16.76
CA SER A 320 -11.63 -4.47 17.72
C SER A 320 -13.11 -4.86 17.68
N GLY A 321 -13.74 -4.92 18.85
CA GLY A 321 -15.14 -5.28 18.94
C GLY A 321 -15.69 -5.54 20.33
N ASN A 322 -17.01 -5.55 20.44
CA ASN A 322 -17.73 -5.94 21.64
C ASN A 322 -17.65 -7.48 21.78
N PRO A 323 -17.41 -8.03 22.99
CA PRO A 323 -17.50 -9.47 23.24
C PRO A 323 -18.75 -10.19 22.68
N THR A 324 -19.87 -9.47 22.52
CA THR A 324 -21.09 -9.98 21.87
C THR A 324 -20.88 -10.36 20.40
N GLN A 325 -19.87 -9.81 19.74
CA GLN A 325 -19.53 -10.09 18.34
C GLN A 325 -18.86 -11.46 18.14
N CYS A 326 -18.53 -12.16 19.23
CA CYS A 326 -17.72 -13.37 19.24
C CYS A 326 -18.48 -14.67 19.47
N GLY A 327 -19.81 -14.65 19.34
CA GLY A 327 -20.64 -15.86 19.33
C GLY A 327 -20.79 -16.60 20.67
N SER A 328 -19.75 -16.68 21.51
CA SER A 328 -19.81 -17.46 22.77
C SER A 328 -18.74 -17.18 23.84
N GLY A 329 -18.06 -16.03 23.88
CA GLY A 329 -17.09 -15.80 24.96
C GLY A 329 -16.54 -14.39 25.09
N GLN A 330 -16.25 -14.00 26.34
CA GLN A 330 -15.65 -12.71 26.77
C GLN A 330 -14.18 -12.54 26.33
N SER A 331 -13.87 -12.79 25.06
CA SER A 331 -12.53 -12.55 24.51
C SER A 331 -12.54 -11.30 23.64
N LEU A 332 -11.52 -10.45 23.77
CA LEU A 332 -11.29 -9.29 22.90
C LEU A 332 -10.76 -9.71 21.51
N THR A 333 -10.33 -10.98 21.35
CA THR A 333 -9.89 -11.56 20.08
C THR A 333 -10.68 -12.82 19.76
N CYS A 334 -11.21 -12.89 18.55
CA CYS A 334 -12.16 -13.93 18.14
C CYS A 334 -11.63 -14.56 16.86
N PRO A 335 -10.92 -15.70 16.96
CA PRO A 335 -10.36 -16.40 15.81
C PRO A 335 -11.29 -17.49 15.26
N GLN A 336 -12.54 -17.57 15.73
CA GLN A 336 -13.52 -18.61 15.36
C GLN A 336 -14.85 -18.03 14.89
N LEU A 337 -15.36 -18.53 13.76
CA LEU A 337 -16.63 -18.10 13.18
C LEU A 337 -17.77 -18.69 14.03
N PRO A 338 -18.94 -18.02 14.12
CA PRO A 338 -19.32 -16.83 13.35
C PRO A 338 -18.91 -15.50 13.99
N ILE A 339 -18.69 -14.48 13.15
CA ILE A 339 -18.61 -13.07 13.59
C ILE A 339 -20.03 -12.50 13.57
N ILE A 340 -20.48 -11.95 14.69
CA ILE A 340 -21.82 -11.36 14.81
C ILE A 340 -21.68 -9.84 14.85
N ILE A 341 -22.35 -9.11 13.95
CA ILE A 341 -22.37 -7.65 13.96
C ILE A 341 -23.79 -7.18 14.31
N PRO A 342 -24.02 -6.67 15.54
CA PRO A 342 -25.31 -6.10 15.91
C PRO A 342 -25.76 -4.98 14.98
N VAL A 343 -27.05 -4.66 14.99
CA VAL A 343 -27.61 -3.58 14.16
C VAL A 343 -26.99 -2.25 14.56
N GLY A 344 -26.44 -1.50 13.60
CA GLY A 344 -25.80 -0.22 13.83
C GLY A 344 -24.36 -0.29 14.34
N ASP A 345 -23.86 -1.49 14.63
CA ASP A 345 -22.47 -1.71 15.05
C ASP A 345 -21.54 -1.93 13.85
N MET A 346 -20.24 -1.80 14.13
CA MET A 346 -19.14 -2.09 13.22
C MET A 346 -18.18 -3.09 13.86
N ALA A 347 -17.56 -3.93 13.03
CA ALA A 347 -16.50 -4.84 13.43
C ALA A 347 -15.26 -4.62 12.55
N ARG A 348 -14.07 -4.57 13.16
CA ARG A 348 -12.80 -4.60 12.42
C ARG A 348 -12.30 -6.02 12.34
N ILE A 349 -12.23 -6.57 11.14
CA ILE A 349 -11.79 -7.93 10.86
C ILE A 349 -10.38 -7.87 10.27
N THR A 350 -9.43 -8.49 10.96
CA THR A 350 -8.06 -8.68 10.48
C THR A 350 -7.97 -10.02 9.76
N MET A 351 -7.37 -10.08 8.57
CA MET A 351 -7.11 -11.30 7.81
C MET A 351 -5.62 -11.40 7.46
N GLY A 352 -4.95 -12.47 7.89
CA GLY A 352 -3.52 -12.73 7.67
C GLY A 352 -3.24 -13.88 6.71
N TRP A 353 -2.11 -13.79 6.00
CA TRP A 353 -1.61 -14.84 5.11
C TRP A 353 -0.08 -14.81 4.96
N THR A 354 0.48 -15.93 4.51
CA THR A 354 1.89 -16.01 4.12
C THR A 354 1.97 -16.31 2.64
N ALA A 355 2.73 -15.50 1.91
CA ALA A 355 2.96 -15.75 0.49
C ALA A 355 3.80 -17.03 0.27
N PRO A 356 3.58 -17.77 -0.83
CA PRO A 356 4.38 -18.95 -1.15
C PRO A 356 5.86 -18.59 -1.36
N SER A 357 6.76 -19.46 -0.90
CA SER A 357 8.23 -19.25 -0.92
C SER A 357 8.89 -19.38 -2.30
N GLY A 358 8.11 -19.46 -3.38
CA GLY A 358 8.60 -19.69 -4.74
C GLY A 358 8.41 -18.50 -5.67
N ALA A 359 9.23 -18.45 -6.72
CA ALA A 359 9.11 -17.50 -7.83
C ALA A 359 7.86 -17.80 -8.67
N PHE A 360 6.68 -17.46 -8.15
CA PHE A 360 5.43 -17.60 -8.86
C PHE A 360 5.09 -16.30 -9.60
N PRO A 361 5.13 -16.28 -10.94
CA PRO A 361 4.61 -15.18 -11.73
C PRO A 361 3.09 -15.25 -11.69
N LEU A 362 2.48 -14.80 -10.59
CA LEU A 362 1.04 -14.70 -10.46
C LEU A 362 0.65 -13.21 -10.43
N PRO A 363 -0.40 -12.81 -11.16
CA PRO A 363 -0.78 -11.40 -11.35
C PRO A 363 -1.45 -10.83 -10.09
N TRP A 364 -0.68 -10.71 -9.02
CA TRP A 364 -1.11 -10.09 -7.77
C TRP A 364 -0.83 -8.60 -7.85
N ASN A 365 -1.79 -7.83 -8.34
CA ASN A 365 -1.84 -6.37 -8.17
C ASN A 365 -2.90 -5.94 -7.15
N TYR A 366 -3.64 -6.90 -6.58
CA TYR A 366 -4.64 -6.70 -5.54
C TYR A 366 -4.85 -7.96 -4.69
N ILE A 367 -5.55 -7.79 -3.56
CA ILE A 367 -6.16 -8.85 -2.75
C ILE A 367 -7.68 -8.75 -2.92
N TYR A 368 -8.35 -9.86 -3.19
CA TYR A 368 -9.82 -9.93 -3.17
C TYR A 368 -10.27 -10.72 -1.95
N PHE A 369 -11.20 -10.15 -1.19
CA PHE A 369 -11.76 -10.77 0.00
C PHE A 369 -13.29 -10.84 -0.09
N ILE A 370 -13.88 -11.82 0.59
CA ILE A 370 -15.32 -12.05 0.63
C ILE A 370 -15.72 -12.46 2.06
N PHE A 371 -16.75 -11.81 2.60
CA PHE A 371 -17.42 -12.23 3.83
C PHE A 371 -18.81 -12.75 3.49
N VAL A 372 -19.11 -13.99 3.87
CA VAL A 372 -20.40 -14.64 3.59
C VAL A 372 -21.20 -14.79 4.88
N SER A 373 -22.42 -14.28 4.84
CA SER A 373 -23.38 -14.33 5.94
C SER A 373 -24.11 -15.67 6.02
N SER A 374 -24.75 -15.94 7.16
CA SER A 374 -25.59 -17.14 7.34
C SER A 374 -26.83 -17.18 6.43
N HIS A 375 -27.21 -16.06 5.81
CA HIS A 375 -28.35 -15.97 4.88
C HIS A 375 -27.90 -15.92 3.41
N GLN A 376 -26.66 -16.34 3.10
CA GLN A 376 -26.11 -16.34 1.74
C GLN A 376 -26.02 -14.94 1.09
N ASN A 377 -26.07 -13.88 1.89
CA ASN A 377 -25.61 -12.55 1.45
C ASN A 377 -24.10 -12.47 1.59
N TYR A 378 -23.45 -11.65 0.76
CA TYR A 378 -22.02 -11.43 0.88
C TYR A 378 -21.64 -9.96 0.72
N VAL A 379 -20.47 -9.61 1.24
CA VAL A 379 -19.76 -8.37 0.91
C VAL A 379 -18.36 -8.74 0.48
N ASP A 380 -17.91 -8.12 -0.59
CA ASP A 380 -16.62 -8.37 -1.20
C ASP A 380 -15.82 -7.08 -1.35
N GLY A 381 -14.52 -7.21 -1.58
CA GLY A 381 -13.66 -6.06 -1.74
C GLY A 381 -12.33 -6.38 -2.39
N TYR A 382 -11.74 -5.38 -3.07
CA TYR A 382 -10.40 -5.44 -3.63
C TYR A 382 -9.49 -4.46 -2.87
N LEU A 383 -8.26 -4.87 -2.60
CA LEU A 383 -7.22 -4.03 -2.05
C LEU A 383 -6.02 -4.03 -2.98
N TYR A 384 -5.79 -2.92 -3.70
CA TYR A 384 -4.73 -2.80 -4.71
C TYR A 384 -3.36 -2.45 -4.11
N PHE A 385 -2.29 -3.00 -4.69
CA PHE A 385 -0.92 -2.84 -4.22
C PHE A 385 -0.22 -1.54 -4.69
N SER A 386 -0.72 -0.84 -5.72
CA SER A 386 0.07 0.17 -6.46
C SER A 386 -0.40 1.62 -6.40
N ARG A 387 -1.55 1.90 -5.79
CA ARG A 387 -2.04 3.26 -5.51
C ARG A 387 -2.92 3.18 -4.26
N GLY A 388 -2.98 4.27 -3.51
CA GLY A 388 -3.89 4.38 -2.37
C GLY A 388 -5.27 3.77 -2.64
N LEU A 389 -5.84 3.23 -1.56
CA LEU A 389 -7.09 2.46 -1.48
C LEU A 389 -8.14 2.88 -2.52
N GLY A 390 -8.51 1.97 -3.40
CA GLY A 390 -9.86 1.99 -3.94
C GLY A 390 -10.70 1.05 -3.09
N MET A 391 -11.69 1.56 -2.34
CA MET A 391 -13.07 1.02 -2.29
C MET A 391 -13.86 1.44 -1.04
N PRO A 392 -15.14 1.79 -1.27
CA PRO A 392 -16.28 1.24 -0.55
C PRO A 392 -17.05 0.25 -1.44
N LEU A 393 -17.45 -0.91 -0.90
CA LEU A 393 -18.45 -1.79 -1.52
C LEU A 393 -19.56 -2.15 -0.53
N GLN A 394 -20.79 -2.13 -1.05
CA GLN A 394 -22.04 -2.48 -0.35
C GLN A 394 -22.39 -3.96 -0.55
N SER A 395 -23.14 -4.53 0.40
CA SER A 395 -23.71 -5.89 0.37
C SER A 395 -24.41 -6.24 -0.95
N ARG A 396 -24.23 -7.47 -1.41
CA ARG A 396 -24.81 -8.03 -2.65
C ARG A 396 -25.34 -9.46 -2.43
N LEU A 397 -26.32 -9.83 -3.23
CA LEU A 397 -26.88 -11.20 -3.29
C LEU A 397 -25.97 -12.10 -4.14
N GLU A 398 -25.75 -13.35 -3.72
CA GLU A 398 -24.84 -14.39 -4.29
C GLU A 398 -25.03 -14.71 -5.80
N GLN A 399 -25.99 -14.09 -6.49
CA GLN A 399 -26.37 -14.41 -7.86
C GLN A 399 -25.36 -13.99 -8.95
N ARG A 400 -24.18 -13.47 -8.59
CA ARG A 400 -23.07 -13.27 -9.54
C ARG A 400 -21.91 -14.17 -9.15
N VAL A 401 -21.78 -15.29 -9.88
CA VAL A 401 -20.57 -16.07 -10.16
C VAL A 401 -19.44 -15.81 -9.15
N CYS A 402 -19.32 -16.62 -8.11
CA CYS A 402 -18.17 -16.62 -7.19
C CYS A 402 -16.85 -16.70 -7.98
N PRO A 403 -16.03 -15.62 -8.04
CA PRO A 403 -14.70 -15.71 -8.61
C PRO A 403 -13.67 -15.74 -7.48
N PRO A 404 -12.81 -16.77 -7.36
CA PRO A 404 -12.79 -18.04 -8.06
C PRO A 404 -13.25 -19.17 -7.14
N CYS A 405 -14.43 -19.74 -7.41
CA CYS A 405 -14.61 -21.17 -7.20
C CYS A 405 -13.70 -21.90 -8.21
N TYR A 406 -13.02 -22.94 -7.73
CA TYR A 406 -12.06 -23.77 -8.48
C TYR A 406 -12.55 -24.16 -9.89
#